data_AF-A0A4P7AHK6-F1
#
_entry.id   AF-A0A4P7AHK6-F1
#
_cell.length_a   1.000
_cell.length_b   1.000
_cell.length_c   1.000
_cell.angle_alpha   90.00
_cell.angle_beta   90.00
_cell.angle_gamma   90.00
#
_symmetry.space_group_name_H-M   'P 1'
#
loop_
_entity.id
_entity.type
_entity.pdbx_description
1 polymer ?
#
loop_
_entity_poly.entity_id
_entity_poly.type
_entity_poly.pdbx_seq_one_letter_code
_entity_poly.pdbx_strand_id
1 'polypeptide(L)'
;MKKLLSVLSATALVGTSSISVVSCNMKNWNQFSDWIKNEDSFVLYLGAKDCEYCNKFEDDLANLKDIKGEDFVANKFDSLIKEYKNTLSIEGDNISKDEISGYGDAIKSDKIDFREYVINEKKDNFNEKWSKKLWKWVIDQGIDIYLKVAFKDYQEDYDSFYKKFKAIAKEKVTNYFNGSDIKATPMFLVIRNGKLVSWVNGYNSNPSETAVSGLNSWYEQIRIDFLNATVSKSNYTKINTSSKTDEESEEKSSMVSYDKINLNKYSNYIK
;
A
#
# COMPACT_ATOMS: atom_id res chain seq x y z
N MET A 1 -71.55 -19.94 -19.89
CA MET A 1 -71.08 -19.14 -21.05
C MET A 1 -70.40 -17.88 -20.52
N LYS A 2 -69.17 -17.61 -20.98
CA LYS A 2 -68.71 -16.28 -21.43
C LYS A 2 -68.86 -15.14 -20.40
N LYS A 3 -67.82 -14.51 -19.86
CA LYS A 3 -66.64 -13.87 -20.49
C LYS A 3 -65.87 -13.19 -19.35
N LEU A 4 -64.59 -13.46 -19.17
CA LEU A 4 -63.42 -12.69 -19.67
C LEU A 4 -63.14 -11.35 -18.95
N LEU A 5 -61.94 -11.31 -18.37
CA LEU A 5 -60.97 -10.21 -18.31
C LEU A 5 -61.23 -9.00 -17.41
N SER A 6 -60.46 -8.93 -16.31
CA SER A 6 -59.60 -7.76 -16.08
C SER A 6 -58.29 -8.18 -15.41
N VAL A 7 -57.29 -8.36 -16.26
CA VAL A 7 -55.87 -8.34 -15.95
C VAL A 7 -55.45 -6.87 -15.74
N LEU A 8 -54.48 -6.66 -14.85
CA LEU A 8 -53.63 -5.47 -14.65
C LEU A 8 -54.28 -4.21 -14.04
N SER A 9 -53.85 -3.90 -12.81
CA SER A 9 -53.20 -2.65 -12.35
C SER A 9 -53.33 -2.56 -10.82
N ALA A 10 -52.41 -2.07 -10.02
CA ALA A 10 -51.02 -1.67 -10.16
C ALA A 10 -50.58 -1.31 -8.73
N THR A 11 -49.36 -1.71 -8.36
CA THR A 11 -48.45 -0.94 -7.49
C THR A 11 -48.80 -0.64 -6.03
N ALA A 12 -47.73 -0.74 -5.22
CA ALA A 12 -47.45 0.03 -4.01
C ALA A 12 -47.81 -0.63 -2.66
N LEU A 13 -46.85 -1.40 -2.15
CA LEU A 13 -46.13 -0.90 -0.98
C LEU A 13 -44.65 -1.23 -1.15
N VAL A 14 -43.96 -0.40 -1.94
CA VAL A 14 -42.53 -0.18 -1.71
C VAL A 14 -42.49 0.45 -0.33
N GLY A 15 -42.23 -0.36 0.69
CA GLY A 15 -41.84 0.13 1.99
C GLY A 15 -40.57 0.93 1.77
N THR A 16 -40.73 2.25 1.66
CA THR A 16 -39.66 3.22 1.83
C THR A 16 -39.15 3.06 3.26
N SER A 17 -38.32 2.04 3.48
CA SER A 17 -37.23 2.21 4.43
C SER A 17 -36.40 3.32 3.84
N SER A 18 -36.68 4.54 4.30
CA SER A 18 -35.78 5.67 4.28
C SER A 18 -34.44 5.13 4.75
N ILE A 19 -33.60 4.71 3.80
CA ILE A 19 -32.20 4.43 4.06
C ILE A 19 -31.70 5.80 4.44
N SER A 20 -31.71 6.03 5.74
CA SER A 20 -30.95 7.08 6.36
C SER A 20 -29.58 6.88 5.76
N VAL A 21 -29.16 7.76 4.85
CA VAL A 21 -27.78 7.83 4.39
C VAL A 21 -26.99 8.37 5.57
N VAL A 22 -26.98 7.59 6.66
CA VAL A 22 -26.00 7.68 7.70
C VAL A 22 -24.71 7.50 6.94
N SER A 23 -23.91 8.55 6.95
CA SER A 23 -22.55 8.60 6.43
C SER A 23 -21.72 7.45 7.03
N CYS A 24 -21.89 6.24 6.51
CA CYS A 24 -21.07 5.06 6.74
C CYS A 24 -19.73 5.15 5.96
N ASN A 25 -19.41 6.32 5.40
CA ASN A 25 -18.24 6.61 4.54
C ASN A 25 -16.89 6.66 5.31
N MET A 26 -16.84 6.08 6.51
CA MET A 26 -15.67 6.07 7.39
C MET A 26 -15.34 4.68 7.95
N LYS A 27 -16.21 3.68 7.73
CA LYS A 27 -16.04 2.32 8.25
C LYS A 27 -14.69 1.73 7.85
N ASN A 28 -14.33 1.83 6.57
CA ASN A 28 -13.07 1.33 6.03
C ASN A 28 -11.86 2.00 6.71
N TRP A 29 -11.89 3.33 6.89
CA TRP A 29 -10.79 4.01 7.58
C TRP A 29 -10.67 3.59 9.05
N ASN A 30 -11.79 3.49 9.77
CA ASN A 30 -11.76 3.09 11.17
C ASN A 30 -11.19 1.67 11.31
N GLN A 31 -11.67 0.75 10.48
CA GLN A 31 -11.17 -0.61 10.44
C GLN A 31 -9.67 -0.67 10.12
N PHE A 32 -9.22 0.03 9.07
CA PHE A 32 -7.80 0.17 8.76
C PHE A 32 -7.00 0.74 9.94
N SER A 33 -7.48 1.82 10.55
CA SER A 33 -6.81 2.44 11.68
C SER A 33 -6.72 1.51 12.89
N ASP A 34 -7.72 0.67 13.13
CA ASP A 34 -7.71 -0.29 14.24
C ASP A 34 -6.68 -1.39 13.99
N TRP A 35 -6.56 -1.88 12.75
CA TRP A 35 -5.52 -2.81 12.34
C TRP A 35 -4.11 -2.26 12.55
N ILE A 36 -3.88 -1.00 12.19
CA ILE A 36 -2.61 -0.31 12.43
C ILE A 36 -2.32 -0.21 13.94
N LYS A 37 -3.29 0.22 14.75
CA LYS A 37 -3.13 0.34 16.22
C LYS A 37 -2.87 -0.99 16.91
N ASN A 38 -3.47 -2.06 16.41
CA ASN A 38 -3.28 -3.41 16.96
C ASN A 38 -1.95 -4.02 16.55
N GLU A 39 -1.20 -3.35 15.66
CA GLU A 39 0.07 -3.82 15.07
C GLU A 39 -0.15 -5.13 14.28
N ASP A 40 -1.23 -5.19 13.51
CA ASP A 40 -1.47 -6.29 12.59
C ASP A 40 -0.42 -6.28 11.47
N SER A 41 -0.04 -7.46 10.98
CA SER A 41 0.69 -7.62 9.71
C SER A 41 -0.28 -8.08 8.63
N PHE A 42 -0.29 -7.40 7.49
CA PHE A 42 -1.22 -7.69 6.40
C PHE A 42 -0.78 -7.09 5.07
N VAL A 43 -1.34 -7.61 3.99
CA VAL A 43 -1.32 -6.97 2.67
C VAL A 43 -2.72 -6.45 2.39
N LEU A 44 -2.83 -5.14 2.14
CA LEU A 44 -4.09 -4.50 1.77
C LEU A 44 -4.16 -4.27 0.27
N TYR A 45 -5.06 -4.99 -0.38
CA TYR A 45 -5.47 -4.80 -1.76
C TYR A 45 -6.49 -3.65 -1.88
N LEU A 46 -6.17 -2.67 -2.73
CA LEU A 46 -7.03 -1.56 -3.11
C LEU A 46 -7.41 -1.72 -4.59
N GLY A 47 -8.65 -2.13 -4.83
CA GLY A 47 -9.19 -2.44 -6.15
C GLY A 47 -10.40 -1.59 -6.54
N ALA A 48 -10.86 -1.75 -7.78
CA ALA A 48 -12.11 -1.18 -8.26
C ALA A 48 -12.79 -2.16 -9.24
N LYS A 49 -14.13 -2.18 -9.28
CA LYS A 49 -14.89 -3.12 -10.13
C LYS A 49 -14.79 -2.80 -11.62
N ASP A 50 -14.64 -1.53 -11.98
CA ASP A 50 -14.45 -1.05 -13.35
C ASP A 50 -12.96 -1.05 -13.80
N CYS A 51 -12.08 -1.68 -13.02
CA CYS A 51 -10.66 -1.76 -13.30
C CYS A 51 -10.31 -3.14 -13.89
N GLU A 52 -9.93 -3.17 -15.17
CA GLU A 52 -9.59 -4.40 -15.90
C GLU A 52 -8.51 -5.24 -15.21
N TYR A 53 -7.42 -4.62 -14.77
CA TYR A 53 -6.33 -5.31 -14.07
C TYR A 53 -6.73 -5.82 -12.67
N CYS A 54 -7.73 -5.18 -12.05
CA CYS A 54 -8.29 -5.60 -10.77
C CYS A 54 -9.13 -6.87 -10.95
N ASN A 55 -10.04 -6.84 -11.92
CA ASN A 55 -10.85 -8.00 -12.29
C ASN A 55 -9.96 -9.17 -12.69
N LYS A 56 -8.89 -8.92 -13.45
CA LYS A 56 -7.97 -9.98 -13.82
C LYS A 56 -7.23 -10.61 -12.63
N PHE A 57 -6.77 -9.80 -11.67
CA PHE A 57 -6.16 -10.31 -10.44
C PHE A 57 -7.14 -11.19 -9.65
N GLU A 58 -8.39 -10.72 -9.51
CA GLU A 58 -9.46 -11.44 -8.80
C GLU A 58 -9.83 -12.75 -9.52
N ASP A 59 -9.91 -12.73 -10.86
CA ASP A 59 -10.17 -13.91 -11.69
C ASP A 59 -9.04 -14.94 -11.56
N ASP A 60 -7.77 -14.50 -11.61
CA ASP A 60 -6.61 -15.38 -11.44
C ASP A 60 -6.62 -16.07 -10.06
N LEU A 61 -7.00 -15.34 -9.00
CA LEU A 61 -7.16 -15.91 -7.66
C LEU A 61 -8.31 -16.93 -7.60
N ALA A 62 -9.47 -16.59 -8.15
CA ALA A 62 -10.64 -17.47 -8.17
C ALA A 62 -10.34 -18.75 -8.95
N ASN A 63 -9.70 -18.64 -10.11
CA ASN A 63 -9.33 -19.77 -10.96
C ASN A 63 -8.43 -20.79 -10.24
N LEU A 64 -7.45 -20.35 -9.44
CA LEU A 64 -6.61 -21.28 -8.68
C LEU A 64 -7.38 -22.01 -7.59
N LYS A 65 -8.27 -21.31 -6.90
CA LYS A 65 -9.11 -21.89 -5.87
C LYS A 65 -10.05 -22.94 -6.45
N ASP A 66 -10.71 -22.62 -7.56
CA ASP A 66 -11.73 -23.47 -8.17
C ASP A 66 -11.12 -24.69 -8.89
N ILE A 67 -9.97 -24.54 -9.54
CA ILE A 67 -9.35 -25.62 -10.33
C ILE A 67 -8.47 -26.53 -9.48
N LYS A 68 -7.73 -25.96 -8.51
CA LYS A 68 -6.72 -26.72 -7.73
C LYS A 68 -7.11 -26.95 -6.28
N GLY A 69 -8.19 -26.32 -5.80
CA GLY A 69 -8.53 -26.32 -4.37
C GLY A 69 -7.48 -25.60 -3.51
N GLU A 70 -6.61 -24.80 -4.12
CA GLU A 70 -5.50 -24.12 -3.44
C GLU A 70 -5.93 -22.72 -3.03
N ASP A 71 -5.87 -22.43 -1.72
CA ASP A 71 -5.88 -21.05 -1.24
C ASP A 71 -4.48 -20.45 -1.43
N PHE A 72 -4.24 -19.91 -2.64
CA PHE A 72 -2.95 -19.36 -3.04
C PHE A 72 -2.43 -18.34 -2.03
N VAL A 73 -3.30 -17.41 -1.61
CA VAL A 73 -2.93 -16.30 -0.72
C VAL A 73 -2.57 -16.81 0.67
N ALA A 74 -3.42 -17.65 1.27
CA ALA A 74 -3.14 -18.21 2.59
C ALA A 74 -1.83 -19.01 2.59
N ASN A 75 -1.64 -19.88 1.61
CA ASN A 75 -0.43 -20.70 1.48
C ASN A 75 0.85 -19.86 1.35
N LYS A 76 0.80 -18.80 0.54
CA LYS A 76 1.95 -17.92 0.32
C LYS A 76 2.29 -17.10 1.57
N PHE A 77 1.29 -16.53 2.24
CA PHE A 77 1.54 -15.74 3.44
C PHE A 77 1.93 -16.59 4.65
N ASP A 78 1.43 -17.81 4.78
CA ASP A 78 1.93 -18.77 5.77
C ASP A 78 3.40 -19.13 5.52
N SER A 79 3.80 -19.30 4.26
CA SER A 79 5.22 -19.49 3.89
C SER A 79 6.06 -18.27 4.25
N LEU A 80 5.59 -17.07 3.90
CA LEU A 80 6.31 -15.82 4.16
C LEU A 80 6.62 -15.61 5.64
N ILE A 81 5.68 -15.94 6.52
CA ILE A 81 5.88 -15.85 7.97
C ILE A 81 6.94 -16.82 8.45
N LYS A 82 6.88 -18.08 7.98
CA LYS A 82 7.88 -19.09 8.34
C LYS A 82 9.27 -18.66 7.87
N GLU A 83 9.37 -18.14 6.65
CA GLU A 83 10.60 -17.59 6.10
C GLU A 83 11.12 -16.42 6.95
N TYR A 84 10.27 -15.44 7.27
CA TYR A 84 10.66 -14.30 8.09
C TYR A 84 11.12 -14.73 9.50
N LYS A 85 10.38 -15.63 10.17
CA LYS A 85 10.78 -16.19 11.47
C LYS A 85 12.13 -16.90 11.40
N ASN A 86 12.36 -17.67 10.33
CA ASN A 86 13.63 -18.34 10.10
C ASN A 86 14.76 -17.34 9.87
N THR A 87 14.54 -16.28 9.08
CA THR A 87 15.51 -15.19 8.89
C THR A 87 15.90 -14.55 10.22
N LEU A 88 14.91 -14.18 11.05
CA LEU A 88 15.19 -13.61 12.38
C LEU A 88 15.96 -14.59 13.27
N SER A 89 15.61 -15.88 13.23
CA SER A 89 16.32 -16.90 14.02
C SER A 89 17.78 -17.10 13.57
N ILE A 90 18.07 -16.96 12.27
CA ILE A 90 19.43 -17.09 11.72
C ILE A 90 20.26 -15.86 12.08
N GLU A 91 19.68 -14.66 11.99
CA GLU A 91 20.36 -13.40 12.31
C GLU A 91 20.63 -13.24 13.82
N GLY A 92 19.73 -13.73 14.68
CA GLY A 92 19.89 -13.77 16.14
C GLY A 92 20.19 -12.38 16.73
N ASP A 93 21.28 -12.27 17.50
CA ASP A 93 21.67 -11.00 18.13
C ASP A 93 22.21 -9.96 17.12
N ASN A 94 22.49 -10.36 15.87
CA ASN A 94 23.00 -9.47 14.82
C ASN A 94 21.91 -8.85 13.94
N ILE A 95 20.63 -9.04 14.29
CA ILE A 95 19.50 -8.47 13.53
C ILE A 95 19.65 -6.95 13.43
N SER A 96 19.76 -6.44 12.20
CA SER A 96 19.67 -5.00 11.94
C SER A 96 18.21 -4.56 12.01
N LYS A 97 17.80 -4.01 13.15
CA LYS A 97 16.43 -3.52 13.31
C LYS A 97 16.17 -2.27 12.47
N ASP A 98 15.06 -2.27 11.76
CA ASP A 98 14.51 -1.07 11.12
C ASP A 98 13.21 -0.70 11.82
N GLU A 99 13.31 0.24 12.76
CA GLU A 99 12.16 0.69 13.55
C GLU A 99 11.03 1.26 12.69
N ILE A 100 11.30 1.76 11.49
CA ILE A 100 10.28 2.41 10.65
C ILE A 100 9.42 1.37 9.96
N SER A 101 10.03 0.32 9.44
CA SER A 101 9.32 -0.75 8.74
C SER A 101 8.97 -1.94 9.65
N GLY A 102 9.47 -1.95 10.89
CA GLY A 102 9.31 -3.05 11.85
C GLY A 102 10.15 -4.28 11.52
N TYR A 103 11.19 -4.15 10.68
CA TYR A 103 12.09 -5.29 10.43
C TYR A 103 12.87 -5.61 11.70
N GLY A 104 13.02 -6.91 11.97
CA GLY A 104 13.72 -7.41 13.15
C GLY A 104 12.82 -7.59 14.37
N ASP A 105 11.56 -7.11 14.31
CA ASP A 105 10.56 -7.39 15.33
C ASP A 105 9.79 -8.67 14.98
N ALA A 106 9.42 -9.44 16.00
CA ALA A 106 8.53 -10.59 15.84
C ALA A 106 7.15 -10.15 15.34
N ILE A 107 6.50 -10.96 14.50
CA ILE A 107 5.15 -10.68 14.00
C ILE A 107 4.13 -10.94 15.12
N LYS A 108 3.45 -9.88 15.58
CA LYS A 108 2.63 -9.93 16.79
C LYS A 108 1.45 -10.91 16.71
N SER A 109 0.80 -10.99 15.56
CA SER A 109 -0.38 -11.85 15.33
C SER A 109 -0.04 -13.24 14.80
N ASP A 110 1.25 -13.58 14.63
CA ASP A 110 1.74 -14.82 13.99
C ASP A 110 1.12 -15.13 12.61
N LYS A 111 0.49 -14.13 11.99
CA LYS A 111 -0.19 -14.22 10.69
C LYS A 111 0.01 -12.94 9.88
N ILE A 112 -0.03 -13.06 8.56
CA ILE A 112 -0.08 -11.98 7.58
C ILE A 112 -1.43 -12.14 6.90
N ASP A 113 -2.37 -11.25 7.19
CA ASP A 113 -3.71 -11.31 6.58
C ASP A 113 -3.68 -10.70 5.17
N PHE A 114 -4.52 -11.21 4.27
CA PHE A 114 -4.88 -10.50 3.05
C PHE A 114 -6.20 -9.77 3.27
N ARG A 115 -6.24 -8.48 2.95
CA ARG A 115 -7.37 -7.59 3.22
C ARG A 115 -7.69 -6.78 1.98
N GLU A 116 -8.94 -6.39 1.82
CA GLU A 116 -9.42 -5.85 0.56
C GLU A 116 -10.33 -4.64 0.77
N TYR A 117 -10.10 -3.59 -0.01
CA TYR A 117 -11.07 -2.54 -0.27
C TYR A 117 -11.28 -2.41 -1.77
N VAL A 118 -12.43 -2.91 -2.25
CA VAL A 118 -12.85 -2.82 -3.65
C VAL A 118 -13.98 -1.80 -3.76
N ILE A 119 -13.72 -0.71 -4.48
CA ILE A 119 -14.72 0.33 -4.76
C ILE A 119 -15.44 0.06 -6.09
N ASN A 120 -16.52 0.79 -6.36
CA ASN A 120 -17.25 0.60 -7.61
C ASN A 120 -16.51 1.19 -8.82
N GLU A 121 -16.02 2.43 -8.71
CA GLU A 121 -15.39 3.15 -9.82
C GLU A 121 -13.96 3.58 -9.50
N LYS A 122 -13.02 3.31 -10.41
CA LYS A 122 -11.59 3.62 -10.27
C LYS A 122 -11.36 5.11 -10.00
N LYS A 123 -12.17 5.97 -10.61
CA LYS A 123 -12.07 7.43 -10.42
C LYS A 123 -12.32 7.85 -8.97
N ASP A 124 -13.06 7.06 -8.18
CA ASP A 124 -13.36 7.35 -6.78
C ASP A 124 -12.22 6.88 -5.86
N ASN A 125 -11.25 6.13 -6.40
CA ASN A 125 -10.10 5.68 -5.63
C ASN A 125 -9.32 6.90 -5.12
N PHE A 126 -9.00 6.88 -3.83
CA PHE A 126 -8.36 7.98 -3.11
C PHE A 126 -9.12 9.33 -3.17
N ASN A 127 -10.38 9.35 -3.60
CA ASN A 127 -11.24 10.53 -3.65
C ASN A 127 -12.37 10.50 -2.62
N GLU A 128 -12.76 9.32 -2.16
CA GLU A 128 -13.65 9.13 -1.01
C GLU A 128 -13.01 9.58 0.31
N LYS A 129 -13.84 9.88 1.32
CA LYS A 129 -13.35 10.44 2.58
C LYS A 129 -12.41 9.47 3.32
N TRP A 130 -12.75 8.18 3.37
CA TRP A 130 -11.92 7.16 3.99
C TRP A 130 -10.61 6.93 3.20
N SER A 131 -10.69 6.87 1.86
CA SER A 131 -9.54 6.58 1.01
C SER A 131 -8.55 7.75 0.97
N LYS A 132 -9.03 8.99 1.06
CA LYS A 132 -8.19 10.18 1.31
C LYS A 132 -7.41 10.09 2.62
N LYS A 133 -8.02 9.59 3.70
CA LYS A 133 -7.32 9.41 4.98
C LYS A 133 -6.29 8.30 4.93
N LEU A 134 -6.64 7.17 4.31
CA LEU A 134 -5.70 6.09 4.04
C LEU A 134 -4.51 6.60 3.23
N TRP A 135 -4.77 7.32 2.14
CA TRP A 135 -3.70 7.88 1.31
C TRP A 135 -2.82 8.87 2.04
N LYS A 136 -3.44 9.75 2.85
CA LYS A 136 -2.70 10.64 3.74
C LYS A 136 -1.79 9.86 4.70
N TRP A 137 -2.28 8.77 5.29
CA TRP A 137 -1.47 7.92 6.16
C TRP A 137 -0.28 7.31 5.41
N VAL A 138 -0.48 6.81 4.18
CA VAL A 138 0.62 6.28 3.34
C VAL A 138 1.68 7.37 3.06
N ILE A 139 1.24 8.58 2.69
CA ILE A 139 2.14 9.72 2.46
C ILE A 139 2.88 10.08 3.75
N ASP A 140 2.20 10.16 4.89
CA ASP A 140 2.81 10.50 6.17
C ASP A 140 3.88 9.45 6.56
N GLN A 141 3.60 8.15 6.37
CA GLN A 141 4.60 7.09 6.57
C GLN A 141 5.79 7.22 5.60
N GLY A 142 5.54 7.53 4.33
CA GLY A 142 6.59 7.79 3.35
C GLY A 142 7.49 8.97 3.73
N ILE A 143 6.92 10.02 4.33
CA ILE A 143 7.68 11.18 4.85
C ILE A 143 8.59 10.74 5.99
N ASP A 144 8.09 9.94 6.92
CA ASP A 144 8.88 9.45 8.06
C ASP A 144 10.03 8.54 7.59
N ILE A 145 9.78 7.63 6.64
CA ILE A 145 10.81 6.82 5.96
C ILE A 145 11.87 7.72 5.34
N TYR A 146 11.44 8.72 4.55
CA TYR A 146 12.35 9.62 3.86
C TYR A 146 13.23 10.39 4.86
N LEU A 147 12.63 10.96 5.90
CA LEU A 147 13.36 11.75 6.90
C LEU A 147 14.41 10.91 7.63
N LYS A 148 14.03 9.73 8.13
CA LYS A 148 14.98 8.90 8.87
C LYS A 148 16.11 8.40 7.98
N VAL A 149 15.86 8.05 6.70
CA VAL A 149 16.92 7.53 5.82
C VAL A 149 17.82 8.64 5.28
N ALA A 150 17.23 9.73 4.77
CA ALA A 150 17.97 10.80 4.12
C ALA A 150 18.90 11.55 5.08
N PHE A 151 18.56 11.56 6.37
CA PHE A 151 19.21 12.40 7.37
C PHE A 151 19.60 11.63 8.63
N LYS A 152 19.73 10.30 8.55
CA LYS A 152 20.13 9.44 9.69
C LYS A 152 21.38 9.91 10.43
N ASP A 153 22.29 10.59 9.72
CA ASP A 153 23.60 11.00 10.24
C ASP A 153 23.58 12.45 10.80
N TYR A 154 22.42 13.13 10.79
CA TYR A 154 22.30 14.52 11.28
C TYR A 154 22.08 14.51 12.80
N GLN A 155 23.03 15.07 13.56
CA GLN A 155 23.08 15.01 15.04
C GLN A 155 22.44 16.21 15.76
N GLU A 156 21.68 17.07 15.08
CA GLU A 156 20.98 18.18 15.75
C GLU A 156 19.70 17.71 16.48
N ASP A 157 19.22 18.53 17.41
CA ASP A 157 17.96 18.31 18.13
C ASP A 157 16.82 17.98 17.14
N TYR A 158 16.23 16.80 17.32
CA TYR A 158 15.29 16.18 16.40
C TYR A 158 14.12 17.12 16.06
N ASP A 159 13.68 17.97 16.99
CA ASP A 159 12.54 18.87 16.78
C ASP A 159 12.85 20.04 15.84
N SER A 160 14.04 20.65 15.94
CA SER A 160 14.49 21.71 15.03
C SER A 160 14.80 21.14 13.64
N PHE A 161 15.46 19.98 13.63
CA PHE A 161 15.76 19.19 12.45
C PHE A 161 14.48 18.79 11.69
N TYR A 162 13.50 18.20 12.39
CA TYR A 162 12.24 17.75 11.82
C TYR A 162 11.46 18.91 11.20
N LYS A 163 11.37 20.06 11.86
CA LYS A 163 10.71 21.24 11.29
C LYS A 163 11.38 21.71 9.99
N LYS A 164 12.71 21.77 9.94
CA LYS A 164 13.49 22.25 8.79
C LYS A 164 13.40 21.33 7.58
N PHE A 165 13.51 20.02 7.78
CA PHE A 165 13.60 19.05 6.68
C PHE A 165 12.26 18.39 6.31
N LYS A 166 11.24 18.46 7.18
CA LYS A 166 9.91 17.92 6.88
C LYS A 166 9.27 18.57 5.66
N ALA A 167 9.51 19.86 5.41
CA ALA A 167 8.99 20.51 4.21
C ALA A 167 9.54 19.87 2.93
N ILE A 168 10.84 19.55 2.91
CA ILE A 168 11.52 18.92 1.78
C ILE A 168 11.03 17.48 1.59
N ALA A 169 11.01 16.70 2.68
CA ALA A 169 10.51 15.32 2.65
C ALA A 169 9.04 15.28 2.20
N LYS A 170 8.20 16.17 2.74
CA LYS A 170 6.80 16.31 2.34
C LYS A 170 6.65 16.62 0.86
N GLU A 171 7.41 17.56 0.32
CA GLU A 171 7.37 17.87 -1.13
C GLU A 171 7.76 16.64 -1.96
N LYS A 172 8.91 16.03 -1.67
CA LYS A 172 9.42 14.87 -2.43
C LYS A 172 8.46 13.69 -2.41
N VAL A 173 7.99 13.32 -1.23
CA VAL A 173 7.09 12.18 -1.03
C VAL A 173 5.72 12.45 -1.62
N THR A 174 5.17 13.65 -1.42
CA THR A 174 3.86 14.02 -1.99
C THR A 174 3.91 14.03 -3.52
N ASN A 175 4.98 14.55 -4.12
CA ASN A 175 5.15 14.55 -5.58
C ASN A 175 5.24 13.13 -6.12
N TYR A 176 6.02 12.26 -5.47
CA TYR A 176 6.11 10.84 -5.81
C TYR A 176 4.74 10.16 -5.79
N PHE A 177 4.02 10.24 -4.66
CA PHE A 177 2.74 9.56 -4.50
C PHE A 177 1.62 10.19 -5.33
N ASN A 178 1.71 11.46 -5.71
CA ASN A 178 0.73 12.06 -6.62
C ASN A 178 1.01 11.78 -8.11
N GLY A 179 2.12 11.09 -8.44
CA GLY A 179 2.35 10.59 -9.79
C GLY A 179 1.26 9.59 -10.20
N SER A 180 0.81 9.66 -11.46
CA SER A 180 -0.26 8.80 -12.01
C SER A 180 0.06 7.31 -11.89
N ASP A 181 1.33 6.96 -12.06
CA ASP A 181 1.80 5.57 -12.07
C ASP A 181 1.95 5.02 -10.65
N ILE A 182 2.04 5.92 -9.66
CA ILE A 182 2.11 5.54 -8.26
C ILE A 182 0.72 5.44 -7.66
N LYS A 183 -0.14 6.43 -7.92
CA LYS A 183 -1.53 6.44 -7.47
C LYS A 183 -2.41 5.59 -8.40
N ALA A 184 -2.06 4.31 -8.53
CA ALA A 184 -2.66 3.37 -9.46
C ALA A 184 -3.75 2.49 -8.82
N THR A 185 -4.43 1.71 -9.65
CA THR A 185 -5.40 0.69 -9.24
C THR A 185 -5.27 -0.48 -10.21
N PRO A 186 -5.02 -1.72 -9.75
CA PRO A 186 -4.93 -2.13 -8.35
C PRO A 186 -3.68 -1.62 -7.64
N MET A 187 -3.71 -1.56 -6.31
CA MET A 187 -2.55 -1.26 -5.46
C MET A 187 -2.53 -2.21 -4.27
N PHE A 188 -1.33 -2.60 -3.83
CA PHE A 188 -1.13 -3.45 -2.67
C PHE A 188 -0.23 -2.74 -1.67
N LEU A 189 -0.73 -2.49 -0.46
CA LEU A 189 0.07 -1.95 0.64
C LEU A 189 0.54 -3.10 1.51
N VAL A 190 1.85 -3.20 1.71
CA VAL A 190 2.47 -4.23 2.54
C VAL A 190 2.70 -3.63 3.92
N ILE A 191 2.04 -4.20 4.93
CA ILE A 191 2.07 -3.73 6.32
C ILE A 191 2.67 -4.82 7.22
N ARG A 192 3.64 -4.44 8.04
CA ARG A 192 4.23 -5.30 9.07
C ARG A 192 4.12 -4.61 10.41
N ASN A 193 3.49 -5.28 11.38
CA ASN A 193 3.28 -4.78 12.74
C ASN A 193 2.72 -3.34 12.76
N GLY A 194 1.72 -3.05 11.92
CA GLY A 194 1.12 -1.72 11.78
C GLY A 194 1.99 -0.67 11.07
N LYS A 195 3.15 -1.04 10.54
CA LYS A 195 4.07 -0.13 9.84
C LYS A 195 4.08 -0.37 8.33
N LEU A 196 4.19 0.70 7.55
CA LEU A 196 4.30 0.60 6.10
C LEU A 196 5.65 -0.01 5.71
N VAL A 197 5.64 -1.16 5.07
CA VAL A 197 6.83 -1.83 4.53
C VAL A 197 7.08 -1.39 3.09
N SER A 198 6.08 -1.55 2.22
CA SER A 198 6.18 -1.15 0.82
C SER A 198 4.81 -0.97 0.18
N TRP A 199 4.81 -0.57 -1.09
CA TRP A 199 3.63 -0.45 -1.94
C TRP A 199 3.94 -1.00 -3.33
N VAL A 200 3.09 -1.92 -3.79
CA VAL A 200 3.18 -2.55 -5.10
C VAL A 200 2.01 -2.03 -5.95
N ASN A 201 2.33 -1.51 -7.13
CA ASN A 201 1.35 -0.87 -8.00
C ASN A 201 1.06 -1.76 -9.21
N GLY A 202 -0.23 -1.95 -9.47
CA GLY A 202 -0.71 -2.74 -10.60
C GLY A 202 -0.61 -4.25 -10.37
N TYR A 203 -1.22 -4.96 -11.29
CA TYR A 203 -1.08 -6.40 -11.48
C TYR A 203 -0.94 -6.59 -12.98
N ASN A 204 0.28 -6.94 -13.43
CA ASN A 204 0.54 -7.17 -14.83
C ASN A 204 0.65 -8.67 -15.04
N SER A 205 -0.44 -9.29 -15.46
CA SER A 205 -0.36 -10.58 -16.13
C SER A 205 -0.18 -10.30 -17.61
N ASN A 206 0.99 -10.63 -18.15
CA ASN A 206 1.14 -10.69 -19.60
C ASN A 206 0.01 -11.56 -20.17
N PRO A 207 -0.66 -11.21 -21.29
CA PRO A 207 -1.70 -12.07 -21.88
C PRO A 207 -1.22 -13.49 -22.20
N SER A 208 0.09 -13.68 -22.33
CA SER A 208 0.73 -14.99 -22.52
C SER A 208 1.14 -15.70 -21.22
N GLU A 209 1.04 -15.04 -20.06
CA GLU A 209 1.32 -15.64 -18.76
C GLU A 209 0.10 -16.39 -18.21
N THR A 210 0.39 -17.49 -17.51
CA THR A 210 -0.63 -18.22 -16.74
C THR A 210 -0.97 -17.46 -15.44
N ALA A 211 -2.19 -17.66 -14.92
CA ALA A 211 -2.61 -17.12 -13.62
C ALA A 211 -1.60 -17.39 -12.50
N VAL A 212 -1.05 -18.63 -12.45
CA VAL A 212 -0.02 -19.02 -11.48
C VAL A 212 1.24 -18.16 -11.62
N SER A 213 1.68 -17.89 -12.85
CA SER A 213 2.88 -17.09 -13.10
C SER A 213 2.69 -15.63 -12.69
N GLY A 214 1.56 -15.02 -13.08
CA GLY A 214 1.22 -13.65 -12.70
C GLY A 214 1.14 -13.47 -11.20
N LEU A 215 0.43 -14.37 -10.51
CA LEU A 215 0.31 -14.34 -9.05
C LEU A 215 1.63 -14.61 -8.32
N ASN A 216 2.50 -15.49 -8.84
CA ASN A 216 3.84 -15.68 -8.26
C ASN A 216 4.72 -14.44 -8.44
N SER A 217 4.68 -13.79 -9.61
CA SER A 217 5.42 -12.55 -9.88
C SER A 217 4.98 -11.41 -8.95
N TRP A 218 3.66 -11.26 -8.77
CA TRP A 218 3.07 -10.33 -7.81
C TRP A 218 3.53 -10.62 -6.37
N TYR A 219 3.40 -11.88 -5.94
CA TYR A 219 3.78 -12.29 -4.59
C TYR A 219 5.28 -12.11 -4.34
N GLU A 220 6.14 -12.38 -5.33
CA GLU A 220 7.60 -12.28 -5.14
C GLU A 220 8.04 -10.85 -4.82
N GLN A 221 7.40 -9.83 -5.40
CA GLN A 221 7.66 -8.43 -5.04
C GLN A 221 7.33 -8.17 -3.57
N ILE A 222 6.18 -8.64 -3.09
CA ILE A 222 5.76 -8.52 -1.69
C ILE A 222 6.76 -9.25 -0.78
N ARG A 223 7.12 -10.48 -1.14
CA ARG A 223 8.05 -11.32 -0.38
C ARG A 223 9.42 -10.64 -0.24
N ILE A 224 9.99 -10.15 -1.35
CA ILE A 224 11.28 -9.47 -1.36
C ILE A 224 11.24 -8.25 -0.42
N ASP A 225 10.23 -7.41 -0.54
CA ASP A 225 10.11 -6.20 0.30
C ASP A 225 9.90 -6.55 1.78
N PHE A 226 9.06 -7.55 2.08
CA PHE A 226 8.77 -7.98 3.45
C PHE A 226 10.01 -8.53 4.16
N LEU A 227 10.85 -9.29 3.45
CA LEU A 227 12.08 -9.89 3.98
C LEU A 227 13.29 -8.94 3.91
N ASN A 228 13.16 -7.74 3.36
CA ASN A 228 14.29 -6.83 3.18
C ASN A 228 14.59 -6.00 4.44
N ALA A 229 15.71 -6.30 5.11
CA ALA A 229 16.23 -5.53 6.26
C ALA A 229 16.50 -4.04 5.95
N THR A 230 16.65 -3.70 4.68
CA THR A 230 16.94 -2.35 4.20
C THR A 230 15.77 -1.72 3.43
N VAL A 231 14.55 -2.22 3.62
CA VAL A 231 13.36 -1.78 2.86
C VAL A 231 13.13 -0.27 2.95
N SER A 232 13.39 0.37 4.09
CA SER A 232 13.30 1.84 4.21
C SER A 232 14.27 2.55 3.25
N LYS A 233 15.48 2.03 3.07
CA LYS A 233 16.45 2.56 2.09
C LYS A 233 15.99 2.32 0.66
N SER A 234 15.43 1.14 0.38
CA SER A 234 14.83 0.82 -0.94
C SER A 234 13.71 1.81 -1.28
N ASN A 235 12.79 2.05 -0.35
CA ASN A 235 11.69 3.00 -0.48
C ASN A 235 12.19 4.44 -0.70
N TYR A 236 13.19 4.87 0.07
CA TYR A 236 13.83 6.17 -0.14
C TYR A 236 14.40 6.32 -1.56
N THR A 237 15.11 5.29 -2.05
CA THR A 237 15.64 5.27 -3.42
C THR A 237 14.48 5.35 -4.43
N LYS A 238 13.43 4.53 -4.26
CA LYS A 238 12.23 4.51 -5.10
C LYS A 238 11.57 5.89 -5.22
N ILE A 239 11.50 6.64 -4.12
CA ILE A 239 10.95 8.00 -4.08
C ILE A 239 11.83 9.00 -4.85
N ASN A 240 13.16 8.87 -4.80
CA ASN A 240 14.06 9.82 -5.46
C ASN A 240 14.33 9.50 -6.95
N THR A 241 14.20 8.24 -7.37
CA THR A 241 14.49 7.84 -8.75
C THR A 241 13.30 8.03 -9.70
N SER A 242 12.07 8.14 -9.18
CA SER A 242 10.86 8.29 -10.01
C SER A 242 10.78 9.60 -10.81
N SER A 243 11.67 10.55 -10.55
CA SER A 243 11.68 11.88 -11.18
C SER A 243 12.60 11.97 -12.41
N LYS A 244 13.27 10.88 -12.79
CA LYS A 244 14.19 10.85 -13.92
C LYS A 244 13.59 10.12 -15.11
N THR A 245 12.69 10.80 -15.80
CA THR A 245 12.52 10.57 -17.24
C THR A 245 13.41 11.61 -17.91
N ASP A 246 14.33 11.14 -18.75
CA ASP A 246 15.34 11.89 -19.51
C ASP A 246 16.57 12.36 -18.73
N GLU A 247 17.54 11.46 -18.54
CA GLU A 247 18.94 11.66 -18.93
C GLU A 247 19.75 10.38 -18.66
N GLU A 248 20.61 10.05 -19.62
CA GLU A 248 21.38 8.81 -19.71
C GLU A 248 22.22 8.47 -18.47
N SER A 249 22.45 7.16 -18.38
CA SER A 249 23.26 6.41 -17.42
C SER A 249 24.55 7.09 -16.93
N GLU A 250 24.70 7.18 -15.60
CA GLU A 250 25.92 6.73 -14.93
C GLU A 250 25.59 6.31 -13.49
N GLU A 251 25.89 5.05 -13.21
CA GLU A 251 25.73 4.39 -11.92
C GLU A 251 26.76 4.98 -10.93
N LYS A 252 26.36 6.02 -10.20
CA LYS A 252 27.06 6.47 -9.00
C LYS A 252 26.11 6.41 -7.82
N SER A 253 26.50 5.60 -6.84
CA SER A 253 25.98 5.60 -5.47
C SER A 253 25.81 7.04 -4.99
N SER A 254 24.58 7.55 -5.08
CA SER A 254 24.25 8.92 -4.73
C SER A 254 23.92 8.98 -3.24
N MET A 255 24.98 9.03 -2.43
CA MET A 255 24.88 9.78 -1.19
C MET A 255 24.61 11.23 -1.62
N VAL A 256 23.40 11.73 -1.37
CA VAL A 256 23.01 13.08 -1.78
C VAL A 256 24.01 14.06 -1.17
N SER A 257 24.80 14.73 -2.00
CA SER A 257 25.59 15.89 -1.58
C SER A 257 24.59 16.99 -1.21
N TYR A 258 24.54 17.31 0.08
CA TYR A 258 23.65 18.32 0.66
C TYR A 258 23.79 19.70 -0.01
N ASP A 259 24.93 19.97 -0.65
CA ASP A 259 25.22 21.21 -1.38
C ASP A 259 24.33 21.42 -2.62
N LYS A 260 23.68 20.36 -3.12
CA LYS A 260 22.78 20.43 -4.28
C LYS A 260 21.32 20.70 -3.91
N ILE A 261 20.95 20.64 -2.63
CA ILE A 261 19.61 21.01 -2.18
C ILE A 261 19.60 22.53 -2.05
N ASN A 262 18.88 23.22 -2.94
CA ASN A 262 18.71 24.66 -2.85
C ASN A 262 17.81 25.01 -1.65
N LEU A 263 18.42 25.10 -0.46
CA LEU A 263 17.77 25.46 0.80
C LEU A 263 17.13 26.85 0.74
N ASN A 264 17.56 27.73 -0.17
CA ASN A 264 16.98 29.06 -0.32
C ASN A 264 15.53 29.00 -0.81
N LYS A 265 15.13 27.97 -1.57
CA LYS A 265 13.72 27.73 -1.95
C LYS A 265 12.83 27.48 -0.72
N TYR A 266 13.42 27.01 0.38
CA TYR A 266 12.72 26.65 1.62
C TYR A 266 12.93 27.64 2.75
N SER A 267 13.69 28.73 2.52
CA SER A 267 14.02 29.74 3.53
C SER A 267 12.79 30.36 4.21
N ASN A 268 11.66 30.44 3.51
CA ASN A 268 10.40 30.93 4.07
C ASN A 268 9.71 29.98 5.06
N TYR A 269 10.13 28.71 5.12
CA TYR A 269 9.59 27.70 6.05
C TYR A 269 10.46 27.50 7.29
N ILE A 270 11.61 28.17 7.38
CA ILE A 270 12.62 28.03 8.46
C ILE A 270 12.50 29.17 9.50
N LYS A 271 11.45 30.00 9.43
CA LYS A 271 11.17 31.06 10.41
C LYS A 271 10.33 30.57 11.59
#